data_AF-A0A813D820-F1
#
_entry.id   AF-A0A813D820-F1
#
_cell.length_a   1.000
_cell.length_b   1.000
_cell.length_c   1.000
_cell.angle_alpha   90.00
_cell.angle_beta   90.00
_cell.angle_gamma   90.00
#
_symmetry.space_group_name_H-M   'P 1'
#
loop_
_entity.id
_entity.type
_entity.pdbx_description
1 polymer ?
#
loop_
_entity_poly.entity_id
_entity_poly.type
_entity_poly.pdbx_seq_one_letter_code
_entity_poly.pdbx_strand_id
1 'polypeptide(L)'
;LVADRTFSTLAKAAKYTFGDWASKGLSLSATWADNTTNYLQARCYKVMICDPKDATIPDLAALRTAVAMELLKQVAPGDRLVLEEDRIRRVAEAWHFFEVLIGVCDRRRAQLLSQDTGPV
;
A
#
# COMPACT_ATOMS: atom_id res chain seq x y z
N LEU A 1 -17.03 -4.02 -3.41
CA LEU A 1 -16.62 -3.25 -2.22
C LEU A 1 -15.34 -2.51 -2.54
N VAL A 2 -15.38 -1.18 -2.40
CA VAL A 2 -14.19 -0.34 -2.45
C VAL A 2 -13.93 0.11 -1.02
N ALA A 3 -12.79 -0.26 -0.46
CA ALA A 3 -12.37 0.14 0.88
C ALA A 3 -11.21 1.12 0.79
N ASP A 4 -11.31 2.21 1.54
CA ASP A 4 -10.26 3.21 1.78
C ASP A 4 -9.75 3.09 3.23
N ARG A 5 -8.64 3.76 3.55
CA ARG A 5 -7.79 3.68 4.77
C ARG A 5 -8.51 3.38 6.09
N THR A 6 -9.70 3.95 6.27
CA THR A 6 -10.65 3.65 7.33
C THR A 6 -12.02 3.59 6.66
N PHE A 7 -12.98 2.84 7.19
CA PHE A 7 -14.39 2.96 6.79
C PHE A 7 -14.99 4.39 7.05
N SER A 8 -14.17 5.44 7.15
CA SER A 8 -14.57 6.85 7.31
C SER A 8 -15.37 7.38 6.12
N THR A 9 -15.12 6.88 4.90
CA THR A 9 -15.97 7.16 3.74
C THR A 9 -17.36 6.53 3.87
N LEU A 10 -17.49 5.41 4.60
CA LEU A 10 -18.80 4.83 4.94
C LEU A 10 -19.57 5.71 5.92
N ALA A 11 -18.89 6.29 6.92
CA ALA A 11 -19.51 7.24 7.84
C ALA A 11 -19.95 8.52 7.12
N LYS A 12 -19.16 9.03 6.17
CA LYS A 12 -19.55 10.16 5.31
C LYS A 12 -20.73 9.79 4.39
N ALA A 13 -20.71 8.62 3.76
CA ALA A 13 -21.82 8.14 2.95
C ALA A 13 -23.11 8.02 3.79
N ALA A 14 -23.04 7.42 4.97
CA ALA A 14 -24.18 7.32 5.89
C ALA A 14 -24.68 8.70 6.35
N LYS A 15 -23.77 9.64 6.62
CA LYS A 15 -24.13 11.03 6.95
C LYS A 15 -24.93 11.70 5.83
N TYR A 16 -24.47 11.58 4.58
CA TYR A 16 -25.14 12.23 3.46
C TYR A 16 -26.40 11.50 2.98
N THR A 17 -26.53 10.20 3.24
CA THR A 17 -27.71 9.41 2.86
C THR A 17 -28.81 9.40 3.93
N PHE A 18 -28.44 9.39 5.21
CA PHE A 18 -29.38 9.19 6.32
C PHE A 18 -29.32 10.28 7.41
N GLY A 19 -28.39 11.22 7.32
CA GLY A 19 -28.24 12.34 8.26
C GLY A 19 -27.24 12.08 9.39
N ASP A 20 -27.03 13.10 10.23
CA ASP A 20 -25.94 13.13 11.22
C ASP A 20 -26.01 12.04 12.28
N TRP A 21 -27.20 11.58 12.64
CA TRP A 21 -27.41 10.50 13.61
C TRP A 21 -26.86 9.15 13.11
N ALA A 22 -26.94 8.91 11.80
CA ALA A 22 -26.42 7.69 11.19
C ALA A 22 -24.90 7.62 11.31
N SER A 23 -24.19 8.74 11.19
CA SER A 23 -22.73 8.79 11.37
C SER A 23 -22.33 8.42 12.81
N LYS A 24 -23.11 8.86 13.80
CA LYS A 24 -22.88 8.55 15.23
C LYS A 24 -23.18 7.07 15.52
N GLY A 25 -24.28 6.53 15.01
CA GLY A 25 -24.58 5.10 15.13
C GLY A 25 -23.53 4.22 14.45
N LEU A 26 -23.02 4.67 13.30
CA LEU A 26 -21.95 3.98 12.57
C LEU A 26 -20.62 4.05 13.30
N SER A 27 -20.31 5.14 14.02
CA SER A 27 -19.10 5.25 14.84
C SER A 27 -19.12 4.30 16.05
N LEU A 28 -20.29 4.12 16.68
CA LEU A 28 -20.48 3.17 17.78
C LEU A 28 -20.32 1.73 17.27
N SER A 29 -20.97 1.39 16.16
CA SER A 29 -20.87 0.04 15.58
C SER A 29 -19.49 -0.26 14.96
N ALA A 30 -18.82 0.74 14.38
CA ALA A 30 -17.46 0.59 13.86
C ALA A 30 -16.42 0.29 14.94
N THR A 31 -16.69 0.63 16.20
CA THR A 31 -15.81 0.32 17.34
C THR A 31 -15.92 -1.17 17.74
N TRP A 32 -17.04 -1.82 17.41
CA TRP A 32 -17.32 -3.22 17.78
C TRP A 32 -17.20 -4.18 16.60
N ALA A 33 -17.19 -3.67 15.36
CA ALA A 33 -17.12 -4.50 14.16
C ALA A 33 -15.67 -4.83 13.79
N ASP A 34 -15.35 -6.12 13.69
CA ASP A 34 -14.13 -6.55 13.02
C ASP A 34 -14.27 -6.33 11.50
N ASN A 35 -13.69 -5.22 11.06
CA ASN A 35 -13.70 -4.79 9.67
C ASN A 35 -12.93 -5.76 8.76
N THR A 36 -12.00 -6.55 9.30
CA THR A 36 -11.15 -7.48 8.55
C THR A 36 -11.94 -8.71 8.13
N THR A 37 -12.61 -9.39 9.08
CA THR A 37 -13.46 -10.55 8.79
C THR A 37 -14.65 -10.16 7.92
N ASN A 38 -15.31 -9.04 8.20
CA ASN A 38 -16.42 -8.56 7.38
C ASN A 38 -16.00 -8.29 5.92
N TYR A 39 -14.82 -7.69 5.73
CA TYR A 39 -14.28 -7.47 4.39
C TYR A 39 -13.94 -8.80 3.68
N LEU A 40 -13.38 -9.78 4.40
CA LEU A 40 -13.03 -11.10 3.84
C LEU A 40 -14.26 -11.96 3.51
N GLN A 41 -15.31 -11.93 4.33
CA GLN A 41 -16.50 -12.77 4.14
C GLN A 41 -17.48 -12.20 3.10
N ALA A 42 -17.40 -10.90 2.79
CA ALA A 42 -18.26 -10.29 1.78
C ALA A 42 -18.05 -10.92 0.38
N ARG A 43 -19.13 -11.47 -0.20
CA ARG A 43 -19.12 -12.12 -1.53
C ARG A 43 -19.30 -11.09 -2.66
N CYS A 44 -18.27 -10.30 -2.91
CA CYS A 44 -18.25 -9.34 -4.00
C CYS A 44 -16.81 -9.06 -4.47
N TYR A 45 -16.66 -8.39 -5.62
CA TYR A 45 -15.37 -7.85 -6.04
C TYR A 45 -14.84 -6.83 -5.03
N LYS A 46 -13.57 -6.96 -4.65
CA LYS A 46 -12.92 -6.20 -3.58
C LYS A 46 -11.79 -5.36 -4.16
N VAL A 47 -11.83 -4.06 -3.93
CA VAL A 47 -10.78 -3.11 -4.32
C VAL A 47 -10.36 -2.36 -3.06
N MET A 48 -9.06 -2.38 -2.77
CA MET A 48 -8.49 -1.63 -1.67
C MET A 48 -7.57 -0.57 -2.23
N ILE A 49 -7.77 0.68 -1.82
CA ILE A 49 -7.01 1.82 -2.32
C ILE A 49 -6.10 2.30 -1.18
N CYS A 50 -4.83 2.54 -1.49
CA CYS A 50 -3.84 3.07 -0.55
C CYS A 50 -3.10 4.22 -1.21
N ASP A 51 -3.01 5.34 -0.50
CA ASP A 51 -2.20 6.48 -0.92
C ASP A 51 -0.79 6.33 -0.33
N PRO A 52 0.27 6.21 -1.17
CA PRO A 52 1.63 6.01 -0.69
C PRO A 52 2.21 7.23 0.06
N LYS A 53 1.59 8.41 -0.05
CA LYS A 53 2.03 9.63 0.65
C LYS A 53 1.32 9.84 1.98
N ASP A 54 0.39 8.97 2.35
CA ASP A 54 -0.38 9.15 3.55
C ASP A 54 0.22 8.40 4.75
N ALA A 55 0.81 9.16 5.67
CA ALA A 55 1.50 8.67 6.86
C ALA A 55 0.63 8.73 8.14
N THR A 56 -0.68 8.98 8.02
CA THR A 56 -1.54 9.21 9.20
C THR A 56 -1.85 7.95 10.01
N ILE A 57 -1.69 6.74 9.46
CA ILE A 57 -1.90 5.48 10.20
C ILE A 57 -0.66 4.60 10.03
N PRO A 58 -0.07 4.09 11.14
CA PRO A 58 1.04 3.15 11.07
C PRO A 58 0.60 1.86 10.39
N ASP A 59 1.48 1.27 9.57
CA ASP A 59 1.17 0.10 8.73
C ASP A 59 0.57 -1.08 9.50
N LEU A 60 0.95 -1.28 10.76
CA LEU A 60 0.42 -2.35 11.62
C LEU A 60 -1.06 -2.16 11.99
N ALA A 61 -1.58 -0.93 11.96
CA ALA A 61 -2.97 -0.61 12.24
C ALA A 61 -3.83 -0.47 10.98
N ALA A 62 -3.24 -0.61 9.79
CA ALA A 62 -3.95 -0.46 8.53
C ALA A 62 -4.76 -1.72 8.18
N LEU A 63 -5.99 -1.52 7.69
CA LEU A 63 -6.87 -2.60 7.22
C LEU A 63 -6.19 -3.49 6.16
N ARG A 64 -5.36 -2.89 5.31
CA ARG A 64 -4.57 -3.61 4.29
C ARG A 64 -3.68 -4.69 4.88
N THR A 65 -3.01 -4.37 5.98
CA THR A 65 -2.06 -5.23 6.65
C THR A 65 -2.79 -6.35 7.37
N ALA A 66 -3.88 -6.02 8.08
CA ALA A 66 -4.73 -7.02 8.73
C ALA A 66 -5.31 -8.02 7.71
N VAL A 67 -5.85 -7.52 6.59
CA VAL A 67 -6.38 -8.36 5.50
C VAL A 67 -5.28 -9.21 4.86
N ALA A 68 -4.11 -8.62 4.58
CA ALA A 68 -2.99 -9.34 3.97
C ALA A 68 -2.47 -10.47 4.88
N MET A 69 -2.33 -10.20 6.18
CA MET A 69 -1.91 -11.20 7.17
C MET A 69 -2.91 -12.35 7.28
N GLU A 70 -4.21 -12.03 7.28
CA GLU A 70 -5.25 -13.05 7.37
C GLU A 70 -5.34 -13.90 6.09
N LEU A 71 -5.15 -13.29 4.92
CA LEU A 71 -5.02 -14.05 3.65
C LEU A 71 -3.78 -14.95 3.68
N LEU A 72 -2.64 -14.46 4.14
CA LEU A 72 -1.41 -15.26 4.20
C LEU A 72 -1.57 -16.52 5.07
N LYS A 73 -2.33 -16.43 6.17
CA LYS A 73 -2.67 -17.60 7.00
C LYS A 73 -3.47 -18.66 6.22
N GLN A 74 -4.34 -18.22 5.31
CA GLN A 74 -5.18 -19.08 4.47
C GLN A 74 -4.44 -19.65 3.25
N VAL A 75 -3.34 -19.03 2.82
CA VAL A 75 -2.50 -19.53 1.72
C VAL A 75 -1.74 -20.78 2.16
N ALA A 76 -1.83 -21.84 1.36
CA ALA A 76 -1.13 -23.10 1.55
C ALA A 76 0.40 -22.86 1.59
N PRO A 77 1.16 -23.60 2.41
CA PRO A 77 2.59 -23.33 2.60
C PRO A 77 3.42 -23.40 1.32
N GLY A 78 2.99 -24.17 0.31
CA GLY A 78 3.66 -24.26 -1.00
C GLY A 78 3.46 -23.04 -1.91
N ASP A 79 2.39 -22.26 -1.70
CA ASP A 79 2.05 -21.06 -2.49
C ASP A 79 2.51 -19.76 -1.80
N ARG A 80 3.05 -19.87 -0.58
CA ARG A 80 3.65 -18.73 0.10
C ARG A 80 4.94 -18.37 -0.62
N LEU A 81 5.10 -17.09 -0.97
CA LEU A 81 6.38 -16.55 -1.42
C LEU A 81 7.37 -16.60 -0.25
N VAL A 82 8.03 -17.73 -0.07
CA VAL A 82 9.19 -17.86 0.80
C VAL A 82 10.34 -17.22 0.04
N LEU A 83 10.56 -15.94 0.31
CA LEU A 83 11.76 -15.26 -0.16
C LEU A 83 12.93 -15.78 0.69
N GLU A 84 13.64 -16.78 0.16
CA GLU A 84 14.92 -17.20 0.73
C GLU A 84 15.85 -16.00 0.82
N GLU A 85 16.54 -15.88 1.95
CA GLU A 85 17.43 -14.76 2.26
C GLU A 85 18.49 -14.56 1.15
N ASP A 86 18.97 -15.65 0.55
CA ASP A 86 19.89 -15.63 -0.58
C ASP A 86 19.29 -15.06 -1.88
N ARG A 87 17.98 -15.19 -2.09
CA ARG A 87 17.31 -14.56 -3.25
C ARG A 87 17.14 -13.07 -3.03
N ILE A 88 16.79 -12.65 -1.81
CA ILE A 88 16.71 -11.24 -1.43
C ILE A 88 18.08 -10.59 -1.60
N ARG A 89 19.14 -11.23 -1.10
CA ARG A 89 20.51 -10.72 -1.22
C ARG A 89 20.93 -10.51 -2.67
N ARG A 90 20.66 -11.49 -3.54
CA ARG A 90 20.95 -11.39 -4.98
C ARG A 90 20.19 -10.24 -5.66
N VAL A 91 18.92 -10.03 -5.30
CA VAL A 91 18.13 -8.91 -5.83
C VAL A 91 18.69 -7.57 -5.34
N ALA A 92 19.06 -7.47 -4.06
CA ALA A 92 19.66 -6.26 -3.49
C ALA A 92 21.02 -5.93 -4.14
N GLU A 93 21.87 -6.93 -4.35
CA GLU A 93 23.14 -6.78 -5.08
C GLU A 93 22.92 -6.31 -6.52
N ALA A 94 21.96 -6.92 -7.23
CA ALA A 94 21.61 -6.50 -8.59
C ALA A 94 21.05 -5.06 -8.63
N TRP A 95 20.21 -4.69 -7.67
CA TRP A 95 19.67 -3.35 -7.54
C TRP A 95 20.78 -2.32 -7.31
N HIS A 96 21.70 -2.61 -6.40
CA HIS A 96 22.83 -1.75 -6.12
C HIS A 96 23.72 -1.52 -7.35
N PHE A 97 23.95 -2.59 -8.13
CA PHE A 97 24.66 -2.47 -9.41
C PHE A 97 23.94 -1.52 -10.38
N PHE A 98 22.62 -1.61 -10.49
CA PHE A 98 21.85 -0.71 -11.35
C PHE A 98 21.92 0.75 -10.90
N GLU A 99 21.85 1.02 -9.60
CA GLU A 99 22.01 2.39 -9.08
C GLU A 99 23.38 2.99 -9.43
N VAL A 100 24.44 2.20 -9.30
CA VAL A 100 25.80 2.63 -9.68
C VAL A 100 25.88 2.90 -11.18
N LEU A 101 25.34 1.99 -12.01
CA LEU A 101 25.33 2.14 -13.47
C LEU A 101 24.58 3.40 -13.91
N ILE A 102 23.37 3.59 -13.40
CA ILE A 102 22.55 4.78 -13.69
C ILE A 102 23.30 6.05 -13.26
N GLY A 103 23.89 6.06 -12.06
CA GLY A 103 24.68 7.19 -11.59
C GLY A 103 25.94 7.49 -12.42
N VAL A 104 26.55 6.49 -13.06
CA VAL A 104 27.64 6.71 -14.02
C VAL A 104 27.11 7.30 -15.34
N CYS A 105 26.00 6.77 -15.84
CA CYS A 105 25.34 7.28 -17.05
C CYS A 105 24.92 8.75 -16.89
N ASP A 106 24.34 9.11 -15.75
CA ASP A 106 23.88 10.47 -15.47
C ASP A 106 25.05 11.47 -15.36
N ARG A 107 26.15 11.08 -14.70
CA ARG A 107 27.37 11.91 -14.62
C ARG A 107 27.98 12.14 -16.00
N ARG A 108 28.04 11.10 -16.83
CA ARG A 108 28.57 11.22 -18.20
C ARG A 108 27.70 12.09 -19.08
N ARG A 109 26.38 12.00 -18.93
CA ARG A 109 25.41 12.89 -19.60
C ARG A 109 25.58 14.34 -19.18
N ALA A 110 25.77 14.61 -17.89
CA ALA A 110 26.02 15.97 -17.39
C ALA A 110 27.33 16.58 -17.92
N GLN A 111 28.39 15.78 -18.03
CA GLN A 111 29.68 16.23 -18.58
C GLN A 111 29.59 16.59 -20.08
N LEU A 112 28.88 15.78 -20.87
CA LEU A 112 28.68 16.06 -22.29
C LEU A 112 27.89 17.37 -22.51
N LEU A 113 26.86 17.62 -21.70
CA LEU A 113 26.07 18.86 -21.77
C LEU A 113 26.89 20.10 -21.36
N SER A 114 27.89 19.94 -20.49
CA SER A 114 28.79 21.05 -20.09
C SER A 114 29.88 21.36 -21.13
N GLN A 115 30.20 20.43 -22.03
CA GLN A 115 31.18 20.66 -23.11
C GLN A 115 30.57 21.36 -24.33
N ASP A 116 29.27 21.20 -24.57
CA ASP A 116 28.56 21.81 -25.70
C ASP A 116 28.20 23.31 -25.50
N THR A 117 28.45 23.87 -24.31
CA THR A 117 28.19 25.28 -23.98
C THR A 117 29.45 26.15 -23.91
N GLY A 118 30.57 25.69 -24.50
CA GLY A 118 31.80 26.47 -24.61
C GLY A 118 31.62 27.76 -25.46
N PRO A 119 32.31 28.87 -25.11
CA PRO A 119 32.02 30.18 -25.66
C PRO A 119 32.41 30.28 -27.14
N VAL A 120 31.50 30.84 -27.94
CA VAL A 120 31.76 31.34 -29.31
C VAL A 120 32.55 32.64 -29.24
#